data_AF-A0A550H8Y3-F1
#
_entry.id   AF-A0A550H8Y3-F1
#
_cell.length_a   1.000
_cell.length_b   1.000
_cell.length_c   1.000
_cell.angle_alpha   90.00
_cell.angle_beta   90.00
_cell.angle_gamma   90.00
#
_symmetry.space_group_name_H-M   'P 1'
#
loop_
_entity.id
_entity.type
_entity.pdbx_description
1 polymer ?
#
loop_
_entity_poly.entity_id
_entity_poly.type
_entity_poly.pdbx_seq_one_letter_code
_entity_poly.pdbx_strand_id
1 'polypeptide(L)'
;MLLELSGWLSLIGILSCSSIYIWNMVNPVQGERRVKIHSYIGLASLIPILIHIVSLPSIDFSNWLPWTAVGFYFIIISTGVTLLYLPDAGGLRYHARSFHPAILVGLLILILYHLI
;
A
#
# COMPACT_ATOMS: atom_id res chain seq x y z
N MET A 1 -9.65 15.16 -13.59
CA MET A 1 -10.28 15.43 -12.27
C MET A 1 -10.50 14.19 -11.40
N LEU A 2 -11.43 13.26 -11.71
CA LEU A 2 -11.69 12.09 -10.82
C LEU A 2 -10.49 11.11 -10.75
N LEU A 3 -9.83 10.88 -11.89
CA LEU A 3 -8.63 10.04 -11.99
C LEU A 3 -7.44 10.63 -11.21
N GLU A 4 -7.20 11.93 -11.34
CA GLU A 4 -6.12 12.63 -10.65
C GLU A 4 -6.36 12.65 -9.14
N LEU A 5 -7.59 12.99 -8.71
CA LEU A 5 -7.95 13.04 -7.29
C LEU A 5 -7.82 11.67 -6.63
N SER A 6 -8.28 10.61 -7.29
CA SER A 6 -8.15 9.23 -6.77
C SER A 6 -6.68 8.78 -6.68
N GLY A 7 -5.83 9.18 -7.63
CA GLY A 7 -4.38 8.95 -7.56
C GLY A 7 -3.74 9.62 -6.35
N TRP A 8 -4.02 10.91 -6.13
CA TRP A 8 -3.49 11.66 -4.97
C TRP A 8 -3.98 11.11 -3.63
N LEU A 9 -5.26 10.75 -3.52
CA LEU A 9 -5.80 10.14 -2.30
C LEU A 9 -5.16 8.78 -2.00
N SER A 10 -4.89 7.98 -3.03
CA SER A 10 -4.20 6.69 -2.88
C SER A 10 -2.75 6.91 -2.41
N LEU A 11 -2.05 7.87 -3.00
CA LEU A 11 -0.69 8.25 -2.61
C LEU A 11 -0.60 8.71 -1.15
N ILE A 12 -1.48 9.62 -0.74
CA ILE A 12 -1.55 10.10 0.66
C ILE A 12 -1.84 8.93 1.61
N GLY A 13 -2.74 8.02 1.21
CA GLY A 13 -3.05 6.80 1.94
C GLY A 13 -1.82 5.93 2.16
N ILE A 14 -1.03 5.64 1.10
CA ILE A 14 0.21 4.87 1.23
C ILE A 14 1.19 5.60 2.15
N LEU A 15 1.48 6.87 1.88
CA LEU A 15 2.52 7.60 2.61
C LEU A 15 2.20 7.68 4.10
N SER A 16 0.92 7.90 4.44
CA SER A 16 0.43 7.87 5.82
C SER A 16 0.59 6.48 6.45
N CYS A 17 0.18 5.43 5.73
CA CYS A 17 0.31 4.04 6.16
C CYS A 17 1.80 3.67 6.41
N SER A 18 2.66 4.00 5.46
CA SER A 18 4.12 3.81 5.48
C SER A 18 4.80 4.51 6.66
N SER A 19 4.43 5.76 6.90
CA SER A 19 5.01 6.57 7.97
C SER A 19 4.65 6.02 9.35
N ILE A 20 3.40 5.56 9.53
CA ILE A 20 2.97 4.92 10.78
C ILE A 20 3.69 3.58 10.99
N TYR A 21 3.99 2.83 9.93
CA TYR A 21 4.76 1.58 10.00
C TYR A 21 6.22 1.82 10.40
N ILE A 22 6.92 2.77 9.76
CA ILE A 22 8.30 3.11 10.11
C ILE A 22 8.37 3.58 11.57
N TRP A 23 7.43 4.41 12.00
CA TRP A 23 7.34 4.84 13.39
C TRP A 23 7.08 3.67 14.36
N ASN A 24 6.28 2.67 13.97
CA ASN A 24 6.09 1.42 14.74
C ASN A 24 7.38 0.61 14.87
N MET A 25 8.24 0.62 13.86
CA MET A 25 9.52 -0.09 13.91
C MET A 25 10.53 0.59 14.84
N VAL A 26 10.59 1.92 14.82
CA VAL A 26 11.54 2.71 15.63
C VAL A 26 11.10 2.79 17.10
N ASN A 27 9.81 2.71 17.39
CA ASN A 27 9.27 2.67 18.75
C ASN A 27 8.38 1.44 18.97
N PRO A 28 8.93 0.30 19.44
CA PRO A 28 8.18 -0.95 19.59
C PRO A 28 7.10 -0.92 20.69
N VAL A 29 6.98 0.19 21.44
CA VAL A 29 5.98 0.37 22.51
C VAL A 29 4.63 0.85 21.96
N GLN A 30 4.47 0.97 20.62
CA GLN A 30 3.20 1.39 20.02
C GLN A 30 2.10 0.36 20.31
N GLY A 31 1.10 0.77 21.10
CA GLY A 31 -0.03 -0.06 21.47
C GLY A 31 -0.89 -0.50 20.28
N GLU A 32 -1.62 -1.59 20.47
CA GLU A 32 -2.52 -2.26 19.51
C GLU A 32 -3.40 -1.29 18.69
N ARG A 33 -3.83 -0.18 19.31
CA ARG A 33 -4.62 0.88 18.68
C ARG A 33 -3.95 1.46 17.42
N ARG A 34 -2.63 1.67 17.41
CA ARG A 34 -1.94 2.30 16.27
C ARG A 34 -1.75 1.35 15.11
N VAL A 35 -1.49 0.07 15.39
CA VAL A 35 -1.49 -1.00 14.38
C VAL A 35 -2.86 -1.13 13.72
N LYS A 36 -3.93 -1.04 14.51
CA LYS A 36 -5.31 -1.00 13.97
C LYS A 36 -5.53 0.23 13.08
N ILE A 37 -5.12 1.43 13.51
CA ILE A 37 -5.24 2.65 12.68
C ILE A 37 -4.48 2.52 11.36
N HIS A 38 -3.22 2.07 11.39
CA HIS A 38 -2.43 1.80 10.19
C HIS A 38 -3.15 0.85 9.23
N SER A 39 -3.69 -0.25 9.77
CA SER A 39 -4.40 -1.26 8.99
C SER A 39 -5.69 -0.72 8.39
N TYR A 40 -6.45 0.09 9.14
CA TYR A 40 -7.66 0.73 8.61
C TYR A 40 -7.36 1.78 7.54
N ILE A 41 -6.30 2.57 7.69
CA ILE A 41 -5.88 3.52 6.65
C ILE A 41 -5.46 2.76 5.37
N GLY A 42 -4.67 1.69 5.52
CA GLY A 42 -4.28 0.83 4.41
C GLY A 42 -5.50 0.22 3.70
N LEU A 43 -6.45 -0.32 4.44
CA LEU A 43 -7.70 -0.86 3.88
C LEU A 43 -8.56 0.23 3.22
N ALA A 44 -8.73 1.39 3.86
CA ALA A 44 -9.50 2.49 3.29
C ALA A 44 -8.90 3.01 1.98
N SER A 45 -7.57 2.94 1.82
CA SER A 45 -6.89 3.32 0.58
C SER A 45 -7.25 2.43 -0.61
N LEU A 46 -7.80 1.22 -0.42
CA LEU A 46 -8.34 0.40 -1.53
C LEU A 46 -9.43 1.12 -2.31
N ILE A 47 -10.28 1.89 -1.63
CA ILE A 47 -11.44 2.52 -2.26
C ILE A 47 -11.00 3.47 -3.40
N PRO A 48 -10.14 4.48 -3.16
CA PRO A 48 -9.66 5.35 -4.23
C PRO A 48 -8.82 4.59 -5.27
N ILE A 49 -8.08 3.54 -4.90
CA ILE A 49 -7.33 2.70 -5.85
C ILE A 49 -8.28 2.00 -6.83
N LEU A 50 -9.34 1.38 -6.32
CA LEU A 50 -10.33 0.69 -7.15
C LEU A 50 -11.07 1.67 -8.07
N ILE A 51 -11.43 2.86 -7.55
CA ILE A 51 -11.99 3.94 -8.37
C ILE A 51 -11.01 4.35 -9.47
N HIS A 52 -9.72 4.49 -9.14
CA HIS A 52 -8.68 4.85 -10.11
C HIS A 52 -8.55 3.79 -11.20
N ILE A 53 -8.50 2.51 -10.84
CA ILE A 53 -8.40 1.37 -11.78
C ILE A 53 -9.60 1.33 -12.73
N VAL A 54 -10.83 1.45 -12.21
CA VAL A 54 -12.04 1.42 -13.05
C VAL A 54 -12.14 2.66 -13.93
N SER A 55 -11.50 3.77 -13.52
CA SER A 55 -11.42 5.00 -14.30
C SER A 55 -10.27 5.00 -15.31
N LEU A 56 -9.37 4.01 -15.28
CA LEU A 56 -8.34 3.89 -16.30
C LEU A 56 -9.02 3.57 -17.64
N PRO A 57 -8.62 4.25 -18.74
CA PRO A 57 -9.16 3.94 -20.05
C PRO A 57 -8.93 2.46 -20.36
N SER A 58 -10.01 1.78 -20.71
CA SER A 58 -10.02 0.34 -20.96
C SER A 58 -9.00 -0.05 -22.03
N ILE A 59 -8.07 -0.93 -21.67
CA ILE A 59 -7.23 -1.71 -22.60
C ILE A 59 -6.17 -0.87 -23.35
N ASP A 60 -5.43 0.00 -22.64
CA ASP A 60 -4.10 0.38 -23.12
C ASP A 60 -3.02 -0.23 -22.22
N PHE A 61 -2.63 -1.46 -22.55
CA PHE A 61 -1.48 -2.13 -21.93
C PHE A 61 -0.14 -1.66 -22.51
N SER A 62 -0.12 -0.69 -23.45
CA SER A 62 1.16 -0.13 -23.91
C SER A 62 1.87 0.63 -22.79
N ASN A 63 1.11 1.20 -21.84
CA ASN A 63 1.64 1.82 -20.64
C ASN A 63 1.50 0.89 -19.43
N TRP A 64 2.60 0.21 -19.08
CA TRP A 64 2.65 -0.77 -17.97
C TRP A 64 2.73 -0.11 -16.59
N LEU A 65 3.02 1.19 -16.53
CA LEU A 65 3.29 1.90 -15.28
C LEU A 65 2.09 1.88 -14.31
N PRO A 66 0.84 2.22 -14.74
CA PRO A 66 -0.32 2.19 -13.85
C PRO A 66 -0.65 0.78 -13.37
N TRP A 67 -0.52 -0.23 -14.25
CA TRP A 67 -0.75 -1.63 -13.91
C TRP A 67 0.26 -2.17 -12.92
N THR A 68 1.53 -1.77 -13.05
CA THR A 68 2.60 -2.13 -12.11
C THR A 68 2.36 -1.51 -10.74
N ALA A 69 1.96 -0.24 -10.69
CA ALA A 69 1.59 0.43 -9.45
C ALA A 69 0.43 -0.31 -8.75
N VAL A 70 -0.63 -0.64 -9.50
CA VAL A 70 -1.78 -1.41 -9.01
C VAL A 70 -1.37 -2.76 -8.45
N GLY A 71 -0.50 -3.49 -9.15
CA GLY A 71 0.06 -4.76 -8.67
C GLY A 71 0.78 -4.61 -7.34
N PHE A 72 1.65 -3.60 -7.20
CA PHE A 72 2.33 -3.30 -5.94
C PHE A 72 1.35 -2.99 -4.81
N TYR A 73 0.31 -2.19 -5.07
CA TYR A 73 -0.73 -1.91 -4.10
C TYR A 73 -1.43 -3.16 -3.58
N PHE A 74 -1.86 -4.06 -4.47
CA PHE A 74 -2.50 -5.30 -4.06
C PHE A 74 -1.57 -6.14 -3.17
N ILE A 75 -0.29 -6.27 -3.53
CA ILE A 75 0.66 -7.06 -2.74
C ILE A 75 0.90 -6.43 -1.35
N ILE A 76 1.02 -5.09 -1.25
CA ILE A 76 1.16 -4.39 0.04
C ILE A 76 -0.05 -4.68 0.93
N ILE A 77 -1.26 -4.56 0.39
CA ILE A 77 -2.48 -4.72 1.18
C ILE A 77 -2.68 -6.19 1.57
N SER A 78 -2.46 -7.13 0.65
CA SER A 78 -2.51 -8.56 0.94
C SER A 78 -1.48 -8.97 2.01
N THR A 79 -0.27 -8.44 1.95
CA THR A 79 0.75 -8.70 3.00
C THR A 79 0.35 -8.07 4.34
N GLY A 80 -0.21 -6.86 4.36
CA GLY A 80 -0.73 -6.23 5.58
C GLY A 80 -1.90 -7.00 6.21
N VAL A 81 -2.86 -7.44 5.40
CA VAL A 81 -3.99 -8.29 5.83
C VAL A 81 -3.50 -9.62 6.39
N THR A 82 -2.53 -10.26 5.72
CA THR A 82 -1.93 -11.51 6.20
C THR A 82 -1.26 -11.33 7.56
N LEU A 83 -0.52 -10.23 7.75
CA LEU A 83 0.13 -9.92 9.03
C LEU A 83 -0.87 -9.70 10.17
N LEU A 84 -2.03 -9.13 9.87
CA LEU A 84 -3.06 -8.77 10.86
C LEU A 84 -4.01 -9.92 11.21
N TYR A 85 -4.49 -10.65 10.20
CA TYR A 85 -5.60 -11.60 10.35
C TYR A 85 -5.21 -13.07 10.31
N LEU A 86 -3.98 -13.43 9.88
CA LEU A 86 -3.46 -14.79 10.03
C LEU A 86 -2.43 -14.84 11.17
N PRO A 87 -2.88 -15.00 12.44
CA PRO A 87 -1.98 -15.08 13.58
C PRO A 87 -1.00 -16.26 13.51
N ASP A 88 -1.44 -17.39 12.93
CA ASP A 88 -0.69 -18.66 12.84
C ASP A 88 0.08 -18.85 11.52
N ALA A 89 0.35 -17.78 10.77
CA ALA A 89 1.02 -17.88 9.47
C ALA A 89 2.48 -18.37 9.55
N GLY A 90 3.06 -18.53 10.75
CA GLY A 90 4.43 -19.03 10.94
C GLY A 90 5.46 -18.26 10.10
N GLY A 91 6.19 -18.97 9.24
CA GLY A 91 7.20 -18.39 8.33
C GLY A 91 6.64 -17.35 7.34
N LEU A 92 5.37 -17.45 6.92
CA LEU A 92 4.74 -16.45 6.05
C LEU A 92 4.71 -15.07 6.70
N ARG A 93 4.56 -15.00 8.02
CA ARG A 93 4.56 -13.74 8.77
C ARG A 93 5.94 -13.08 8.76
N TYR A 94 6.99 -13.88 8.91
CA TYR A 94 8.37 -13.41 8.82
C TYR A 94 8.68 -12.85 7.42
N HIS A 95 8.33 -13.60 6.37
CA HIS A 95 8.53 -13.15 4.99
C HIS A 95 7.69 -11.91 4.67
N ALA A 96 6.40 -11.89 5.01
CA ALA A 96 5.53 -10.74 4.81
C ALA A 96 6.04 -9.49 5.55
N ARG A 97 6.59 -9.63 6.76
CA ARG A 97 7.15 -8.50 7.53
C ARG A 97 8.40 -7.90 6.87
N SER A 98 9.20 -8.71 6.20
CA SER A 98 10.39 -8.25 5.45
C SER A 98 10.03 -7.73 4.05
N PHE A 99 9.03 -8.33 3.41
CA PHE A 99 8.63 -8.03 2.04
C PHE A 99 7.76 -6.76 1.94
N HIS A 100 6.86 -6.55 2.91
CA HIS A 100 5.97 -5.39 2.98
C HIS A 100 6.73 -4.04 2.91
N PRO A 101 7.78 -3.78 3.73
CA PRO A 101 8.56 -2.54 3.60
C PRO A 101 9.38 -2.46 2.31
N ALA A 102 9.88 -3.59 1.77
CA ALA A 102 10.63 -3.60 0.51
C ALA A 102 9.75 -3.19 -0.69
N ILE A 103 8.52 -3.70 -0.74
CA ILE A 103 7.54 -3.31 -1.76
C ILE A 103 7.17 -1.83 -1.64
N LEU A 104 7.05 -1.34 -0.42
CA LEU A 104 6.72 0.05 -0.14
C LEU A 104 7.80 1.01 -0.65
N VAL A 105 9.09 0.64 -0.52
CA VAL A 105 10.20 1.37 -1.13
C VAL A 105 10.13 1.33 -2.66
N GLY A 106 9.86 0.17 -3.25
CA GLY A 106 9.68 0.03 -4.70
C GLY A 106 8.55 0.93 -5.24
N LEU A 107 7.44 0.99 -4.51
CA LEU A 107 6.31 1.87 -4.85
C LEU A 107 6.69 3.35 -4.71
N LEU A 108 7.44 3.72 -3.67
CA LEU A 108 7.95 5.10 -3.50
C LEU A 108 8.83 5.52 -4.68
N ILE A 109 9.75 4.64 -5.13
CA ILE A 109 10.60 4.89 -6.30
C ILE A 109 9.75 5.07 -7.56
N LEU A 110 8.75 4.22 -7.75
CA LEU A 110 7.83 4.31 -8.89
C LEU A 110 7.06 5.63 -8.91
N ILE A 111 6.60 6.09 -7.74
CA ILE A 111 5.93 7.38 -7.58
C ILE A 111 6.89 8.53 -7.90
N LEU A 112 8.11 8.51 -7.37
CA LEU A 112 9.12 9.54 -7.65
C LEU A 112 9.47 9.59 -9.14
N TYR A 113 9.60 8.44 -9.79
CA TYR A 113 9.81 8.36 -11.23
C TYR A 113 8.65 8.96 -12.03
N HIS A 114 7.40 8.79 -11.57
CA HIS A 114 6.24 9.39 -12.25
C HIS A 114 6.18 10.92 -12.10
N LEU A 115 6.80 11.49 -11.05
CA LEU A 115 6.79 12.93 -10.77
C LEU A 115 7.92 13.71 -11.45
N ILE A 116 8.97 13.04 -11.91
CA ILE A 116 10.15 13.63 -12.57
C ILE A 116 9.97 13.53 -14.10
#